data_AF-A0A557XQG8-F1
#
_entry.id   AF-A0A557XQG8-F1
#
_cell.length_a   1.000
_cell.length_b   1.000
_cell.length_c   1.000
_cell.angle_alpha   90.00
_cell.angle_beta   90.00
_cell.angle_gamma   90.00
#
_symmetry.space_group_name_H-M   'P 1'
#
loop_
_entity.id
_entity.type
_entity.pdbx_description
1 polymer ?
#
loop_
_entity_poly.entity_id
_entity_poly.type
_entity_poly.pdbx_seq_one_letter_code
_entity_poly.pdbx_strand_id
1 'polypeptide(L)'
;MNLLADLALIGPTLLLSNVIVVRVRAARARARIEPLLQQVIHVAQSSIQTAQQACDMLGVEVSLEMVPEPIGDPPELQPWTLSWLEGALSDARLALPPVTQRGNLPEQLDIDNPFEFPRFGLMLRLIRQMDDFHPMPRAISAANEADDWSDRCGVDFFYYGYIGPKTGATRDRKIGLARIHHDSFNVLKGRTDISTAGYLDLVDQCLVRVQAITMRLAQELPKSLRR
;
A
#
# COMPACT_ATOMS: atom_id res chain seq x y z
N MET A 1 23.12 -26.15 56.19
CA MET A 1 22.37 -25.20 55.33
C MET A 1 22.77 -25.47 53.89
N ASN A 2 21.80 -25.85 53.06
CA ASN A 2 21.99 -26.42 51.72
C ASN A 2 22.08 -25.33 50.64
N LEU A 3 23.24 -24.71 50.49
CA LEU A 3 23.52 -23.72 49.44
C LEU A 3 23.32 -24.29 48.02
N LEU A 4 23.58 -25.60 47.85
CA LEU A 4 23.36 -26.32 46.58
C LEU A 4 21.87 -26.58 46.28
N ALA A 5 21.02 -26.73 47.31
CA ALA A 5 19.58 -26.90 47.10
C ALA A 5 18.91 -25.56 46.74
N ASP A 6 19.37 -24.45 47.35
CA ASP A 6 18.92 -23.10 46.98
C ASP A 6 19.37 -22.72 45.56
N LEU A 7 20.61 -23.03 45.16
CA LEU A 7 21.07 -22.83 43.77
C LEU A 7 20.32 -23.69 42.73
N ALA A 8 20.00 -24.94 43.08
CA ALA A 8 19.21 -25.84 42.24
C ALA A 8 17.75 -25.39 42.09
N LEU A 9 17.19 -24.69 43.08
CA LEU A 9 15.84 -24.11 43.00
C LEU A 9 15.83 -22.78 42.22
N ILE A 10 16.86 -21.93 42.41
CA ILE A 10 16.93 -20.59 41.82
C ILE A 10 17.16 -20.64 40.30
N GLY A 11 17.96 -21.58 39.80
CA GLY A 11 18.24 -21.73 38.36
C GLY A 11 16.98 -21.88 37.49
N PRO A 12 16.09 -22.85 37.79
CA PRO A 12 14.81 -23.02 37.10
C PRO A 12 13.88 -21.81 37.22
N THR A 13 13.84 -21.15 38.38
CA THR A 13 12.98 -19.97 38.59
C THR A 13 13.45 -18.76 37.78
N LEU A 14 14.77 -18.57 37.63
CA LEU A 14 15.34 -17.53 36.75
C LEU A 14 15.05 -17.81 35.27
N LEU A 15 15.16 -19.07 34.84
CA LEU A 15 14.78 -19.49 33.49
C LEU A 15 13.29 -19.26 33.22
N LEU A 16 12.41 -19.67 34.13
CA LEU A 16 10.96 -19.44 34.03
C LEU A 16 10.62 -17.94 34.02
N SER A 17 11.26 -17.14 34.87
CA SER A 17 11.06 -15.69 34.91
C SER A 17 11.46 -15.03 33.59
N ASN A 18 12.62 -15.41 33.03
CA ASN A 18 13.04 -14.93 31.70
C ASN A 18 12.07 -15.36 30.60
N VAL A 19 11.61 -16.60 30.60
CA VAL A 19 10.61 -17.08 29.62
C VAL A 19 9.30 -16.31 29.72
N ILE A 20 8.81 -16.07 30.94
CA ILE A 20 7.58 -15.30 31.18
C ILE A 20 7.76 -13.84 30.71
N VAL A 21 8.87 -13.19 31.10
CA VAL A 21 9.15 -11.80 30.70
C VAL A 21 9.24 -11.67 29.18
N VAL A 22 9.92 -12.59 28.50
CA VAL A 22 10.01 -12.60 27.03
C VAL A 22 8.64 -12.80 26.40
N ARG A 23 7.82 -13.74 26.90
CA ARG A 23 6.46 -13.99 26.39
C ARG A 23 5.53 -12.80 26.60
N VAL A 24 5.56 -12.17 27.78
CA VAL A 24 4.73 -11.00 28.09
C VAL A 24 5.14 -9.80 27.23
N ARG A 25 6.45 -9.57 27.01
CA ARG A 25 6.92 -8.52 26.10
C ARG A 25 6.48 -8.78 24.66
N ALA A 26 6.59 -10.01 24.18
CA ALA A 26 6.14 -10.39 22.84
C ALA A 26 4.62 -10.21 22.66
N ALA A 27 3.82 -10.62 23.65
CA ALA A 27 2.37 -10.45 23.63
C ALA A 27 1.96 -8.97 23.62
N ARG A 28 2.63 -8.13 24.42
CA ARG A 28 2.37 -6.67 24.43
C ARG A 28 2.78 -6.00 23.13
N ALA A 29 3.91 -6.39 22.56
CA ALA A 29 4.35 -5.86 21.26
C ALA A 29 3.33 -6.24 20.16
N ARG A 30 2.87 -7.49 20.14
CA ARG A 30 1.82 -7.95 19.22
C ARG A 30 0.55 -7.10 19.36
N ALA A 31 0.01 -6.95 20.57
CA ALA A 31 -1.23 -6.22 20.81
C ALA A 31 -1.18 -4.74 20.36
N ARG A 32 0.03 -4.16 20.24
CA ARG A 32 0.23 -2.79 19.75
C ARG A 32 0.49 -2.71 18.26
N ILE A 33 1.21 -3.69 17.70
CA ILE A 33 1.58 -3.73 16.28
C ILE A 33 0.40 -4.20 15.41
N GLU A 34 -0.37 -5.17 15.88
CA GLU A 34 -1.49 -5.76 15.14
C GLU A 34 -2.54 -4.75 14.63
N PRO A 35 -3.07 -3.81 15.44
CA PRO A 35 -4.01 -2.82 14.93
C PRO A 35 -3.38 -1.85 13.92
N LEU A 36 -2.10 -1.53 14.06
CA LEU A 36 -1.38 -0.68 13.10
C LEU A 36 -1.18 -1.42 11.77
N LEU A 37 -0.87 -2.71 11.84
CA LEU A 37 -0.73 -3.58 10.67
C LEU A 37 -2.04 -3.75 9.91
N GLN A 38 -3.17 -3.90 10.62
CA GLN A 38 -4.50 -3.91 10.00
C GLN A 38 -4.76 -2.64 9.18
N GLN A 39 -4.40 -1.47 9.72
CA GLN A 39 -4.52 -0.21 8.99
C GLN A 39 -3.58 -0.15 7.77
N VAL A 40 -2.35 -0.65 7.89
CA VAL A 40 -1.43 -0.76 6.74
C VAL A 40 -2.00 -1.66 5.64
N ILE A 41 -2.60 -2.80 6.00
CA ILE A 41 -3.27 -3.70 5.05
C ILE A 41 -4.44 -3.01 4.38
N HIS A 42 -5.23 -2.24 5.11
CA HIS A 42 -6.33 -1.46 4.54
C HIS A 42 -5.83 -0.42 3.51
N VAL A 43 -4.72 0.27 3.80
CA VAL A 43 -4.11 1.18 2.81
C VAL A 43 -3.50 0.41 1.64
N ALA A 44 -2.97 -0.79 1.85
CA ALA A 44 -2.47 -1.63 0.76
C ALA A 44 -3.60 -2.12 -0.16
N GLN A 45 -4.73 -2.51 0.43
CA GLN A 45 -5.96 -2.91 -0.27
C GLN A 45 -6.46 -1.82 -1.21
N SER A 46 -6.34 -0.54 -0.86
CA SER A 46 -6.73 0.54 -1.77
C SER A 46 -5.93 0.55 -3.07
N SER A 47 -4.71 -0.02 -3.10
CA SER A 47 -3.93 -0.15 -4.33
C SER A 47 -4.47 -1.23 -5.26
N ILE A 48 -5.03 -2.30 -4.69
CA ILE A 48 -5.72 -3.35 -5.44
C ILE A 48 -7.02 -2.79 -6.01
N GLN A 49 -7.74 -1.97 -5.23
CA GLN A 49 -8.92 -1.24 -5.72
C GLN A 49 -8.57 -0.30 -6.87
N THR A 50 -7.47 0.46 -6.77
CA THR A 50 -6.97 1.28 -7.89
C THR A 50 -6.72 0.44 -9.14
N ALA A 51 -6.12 -0.74 -8.98
CA ALA A 51 -5.87 -1.65 -10.09
C ALA A 51 -7.16 -2.21 -10.70
N GLN A 52 -8.15 -2.56 -9.87
CA GLN A 52 -9.47 -2.99 -10.31
C GLN A 52 -10.15 -1.86 -11.12
N GLN A 53 -10.16 -0.65 -10.58
CA GLN A 53 -10.70 0.53 -11.27
C GLN A 53 -10.03 0.75 -12.63
N ALA A 54 -8.71 0.54 -12.71
CA ALA A 54 -7.98 0.62 -13.99
C ALA A 54 -8.42 -0.47 -14.98
N CYS A 55 -8.62 -1.71 -14.53
CA CYS A 55 -9.15 -2.78 -15.37
C CYS A 55 -10.59 -2.48 -15.85
N ASP A 56 -11.45 -1.99 -14.96
CA ASP A 56 -12.84 -1.63 -15.25
C ASP A 56 -12.92 -0.52 -16.31
N MET A 57 -12.09 0.53 -16.17
CA MET A 57 -11.98 1.61 -17.15
C MET A 57 -11.55 1.15 -18.54
N LEU A 58 -10.83 0.03 -18.62
CA LEU A 58 -10.38 -0.56 -19.86
C LEU A 58 -11.34 -1.65 -20.40
N GLY A 59 -12.41 -1.96 -19.68
CA GLY A 59 -13.33 -3.05 -20.02
C GLY A 59 -12.69 -4.43 -19.91
N VAL A 60 -11.65 -4.58 -19.08
CA VAL A 60 -11.00 -5.87 -18.82
C VAL A 60 -11.83 -6.59 -17.76
N GLU A 61 -12.50 -7.67 -18.16
CA GLU A 61 -13.31 -8.51 -17.27
C GLU A 61 -12.42 -9.34 -16.32
N VAL A 62 -11.94 -8.70 -15.25
CA VAL A 62 -11.19 -9.33 -14.16
C VAL A 62 -11.81 -8.91 -12.84
N SER A 63 -11.86 -9.83 -11.88
CA SER A 63 -12.24 -9.56 -10.50
C SER A 63 -11.05 -9.82 -9.61
N LEU A 64 -10.44 -8.77 -9.07
CA LEU A 64 -9.31 -8.86 -8.16
C LEU A 64 -9.78 -9.18 -6.75
N GLU A 65 -9.19 -10.21 -6.16
CA GLU A 65 -9.55 -10.65 -4.81
C GLU A 65 -8.99 -9.67 -3.75
N MET A 66 -9.90 -9.17 -2.91
CA MET A 66 -9.54 -8.36 -1.76
C MET A 66 -9.14 -9.26 -0.59
N VAL A 67 -8.21 -8.79 0.25
CA VAL A 67 -7.87 -9.51 1.48
C VAL A 67 -9.13 -9.66 2.34
N PRO A 68 -9.46 -10.86 2.83
CA PRO A 68 -10.65 -11.07 3.66
C PRO A 68 -10.60 -10.20 4.92
N GLU A 69 -11.75 -9.72 5.36
CA GLU A 69 -11.86 -9.02 6.63
C GLU A 69 -11.43 -9.94 7.79
N PRO A 70 -10.79 -9.39 8.84
CA PRO A 70 -10.40 -10.16 10.01
C PRO A 70 -11.63 -10.83 10.65
N ILE A 71 -11.48 -12.09 11.02
CA ILE A 71 -12.55 -12.94 11.55
C ILE A 71 -12.48 -12.92 13.08
N GLY A 72 -13.64 -12.72 13.75
CA GLY A 72 -13.79 -12.82 15.21
C GLY A 72 -14.13 -11.51 15.92
N ASP A 73 -14.43 -11.60 17.22
CA ASP A 73 -14.58 -10.46 18.13
C ASP A 73 -13.72 -10.69 19.39
N PRO A 74 -12.63 -9.94 19.60
CA PRO A 74 -12.13 -8.86 18.75
C PRO A 74 -11.54 -9.36 17.41
N PRO A 75 -11.51 -8.51 16.36
CA PRO A 75 -10.97 -8.89 15.05
C PRO A 75 -9.46 -9.14 15.12
N GLU A 76 -9.07 -10.41 14.97
CA GLU A 76 -7.66 -10.82 14.98
C GLU A 76 -7.11 -10.95 13.56
N LEU A 77 -5.92 -10.39 13.35
CA LEU A 77 -5.22 -10.48 12.08
C LEU A 77 -4.68 -11.89 11.92
N GLN A 78 -5.11 -12.55 10.86
CA GLN A 78 -4.65 -13.89 10.59
C GLN A 78 -3.21 -13.86 10.11
N PRO A 79 -2.37 -14.80 10.54
CA PRO A 79 -0.96 -14.73 10.17
C PRO A 79 -0.65 -14.90 8.66
N TRP A 80 -1.56 -15.53 7.91
CA TRP A 80 -1.50 -15.68 6.46
C TRP A 80 -1.89 -14.40 5.68
N THR A 81 -2.40 -13.38 6.36
CA THR A 81 -2.96 -12.18 5.73
C THR A 81 -1.94 -11.43 4.87
N LEU A 82 -0.67 -11.37 5.27
CA LEU A 82 0.37 -10.71 4.47
C LEU A 82 0.78 -11.51 3.23
N SER A 83 0.91 -12.83 3.34
CA SER A 83 1.16 -13.68 2.18
C SER A 83 0.02 -13.63 1.17
N TRP A 84 -1.22 -13.54 1.67
CA TRP A 84 -2.39 -13.35 0.81
C TRP A 84 -2.34 -12.00 0.09
N LEU A 85 -2.04 -10.92 0.83
CA LEU A 85 -1.88 -9.60 0.26
C LEU A 85 -0.76 -9.54 -0.80
N GLU A 86 0.37 -10.22 -0.58
CA GLU A 86 1.43 -10.34 -1.58
C GLU A 86 0.96 -11.03 -2.86
N GLY A 87 0.19 -12.12 -2.71
CA GLY A 87 -0.45 -12.82 -3.84
C GLY A 87 -1.40 -11.90 -4.60
N ALA A 88 -2.33 -11.27 -3.90
CA ALA A 88 -3.32 -10.37 -4.49
C ALA A 88 -2.69 -9.17 -5.22
N LEU A 89 -1.61 -8.59 -4.67
CA LEU A 89 -0.85 -7.52 -5.34
C LEU A 89 -0.14 -8.01 -6.60
N SER A 90 0.39 -9.24 -6.57
CA SER A 90 1.00 -9.86 -7.75
C SER A 90 -0.04 -10.14 -8.84
N ASP A 91 -1.21 -10.66 -8.45
CA ASP A 91 -2.30 -10.96 -9.38
C ASP A 91 -2.87 -9.67 -9.99
N ALA A 92 -3.06 -8.62 -9.18
CA ALA A 92 -3.44 -7.30 -9.64
C ALA A 92 -2.47 -6.76 -10.70
N ARG A 93 -1.16 -6.96 -10.48
CA ARG A 93 -0.13 -6.50 -11.43
C ARG A 93 -0.13 -7.31 -12.72
N LEU A 94 -0.39 -8.62 -12.65
CA LEU A 94 -0.51 -9.48 -13.82
C LEU A 94 -1.79 -9.22 -14.62
N ALA A 95 -2.85 -8.77 -13.95
CA ALA A 95 -4.11 -8.41 -14.60
C ALA A 95 -4.01 -7.10 -15.42
N LEU A 96 -3.09 -6.20 -15.04
CA LEU A 96 -2.88 -4.97 -15.81
C LEU A 96 -2.34 -5.31 -17.22
N PRO A 97 -2.83 -4.64 -18.28
CA PRO A 97 -2.34 -4.87 -19.63
C PRO A 97 -0.82 -4.66 -19.71
N PRO A 98 -0.08 -5.60 -20.35
CA PRO A 98 1.36 -5.47 -20.51
C PRO A 98 1.68 -4.25 -21.37
N VAL A 99 2.85 -3.64 -21.14
CA VAL A 99 3.29 -2.42 -21.83
C VAL A 99 3.14 -2.51 -23.35
N THR A 100 3.36 -3.70 -23.93
CA THR A 100 3.22 -3.96 -25.37
C THR A 100 1.79 -3.85 -25.90
N GLN A 101 0.78 -4.13 -25.08
CA GLN A 101 -0.64 -4.03 -25.47
C GLN A 101 -1.23 -2.65 -25.15
N ARG A 102 -0.55 -1.84 -24.31
CA ARG A 102 -1.03 -0.49 -23.93
C ARG A 102 -1.16 0.47 -25.12
N GLY A 103 -0.45 0.23 -26.22
CA GLY A 103 -0.58 1.02 -27.46
C GLY A 103 -1.89 0.84 -28.21
N ASN A 104 -2.68 -0.20 -27.87
CA ASN A 104 -4.00 -0.46 -28.47
C ASN A 104 -5.15 0.11 -27.62
N LEU A 105 -4.83 0.69 -26.46
CA LEU A 105 -5.81 1.29 -25.56
C LEU A 105 -6.17 2.69 -26.04
N PRO A 106 -7.34 3.24 -25.66
CA PRO A 106 -7.64 4.64 -25.93
C PRO A 106 -6.52 5.52 -25.40
N GLU A 107 -6.17 6.59 -26.10
CA GLU A 107 -5.11 7.51 -25.65
C GLU A 107 -5.48 8.22 -24.33
N GLN A 108 -6.79 8.32 -24.07
CA GLN A 108 -7.40 9.14 -23.05
C GLN A 108 -8.50 8.39 -22.28
N LEU A 109 -8.51 8.55 -20.96
CA LEU A 109 -9.56 8.07 -20.06
C LEU A 109 -10.46 9.22 -19.63
N ASP A 110 -11.76 8.92 -19.56
CA ASP A 110 -12.76 9.82 -18.99
C ASP A 110 -12.64 9.88 -17.46
N ILE A 111 -12.87 11.06 -16.88
CA ILE A 111 -12.60 11.38 -15.46
C ILE A 111 -13.90 11.46 -14.64
N ASP A 112 -15.04 11.05 -15.19
CA ASP A 112 -16.32 11.14 -14.49
C ASP A 112 -16.35 10.33 -13.16
N ASN A 113 -15.46 9.35 -13.00
CA ASN A 113 -15.28 8.63 -11.73
C ASN A 113 -14.04 9.14 -10.96
N PRO A 114 -14.14 9.33 -9.63
CA PRO A 114 -12.99 9.74 -8.81
C PRO A 114 -11.91 8.65 -8.81
N PHE A 115 -10.65 9.04 -8.97
CA PHE A 115 -9.51 8.13 -8.87
C PHE A 115 -9.11 7.92 -7.42
N GLU A 116 -8.91 6.66 -7.04
CA GLU A 116 -8.44 6.30 -5.71
C GLU A 116 -6.98 5.88 -5.79
N PHE A 117 -6.17 6.36 -4.85
CA PHE A 117 -4.77 5.95 -4.71
C PHE A 117 -4.42 5.79 -3.23
N PRO A 118 -3.51 4.87 -2.88
CA PRO A 118 -3.09 4.67 -1.51
C PRO A 118 -2.37 5.89 -0.95
N ARG A 119 -2.63 6.15 0.32
CA ARG A 119 -1.97 7.22 1.08
C ARG A 119 -0.65 6.72 1.65
N PHE A 120 0.42 6.73 0.84
CA PHE A 120 1.75 6.27 1.27
C PHE A 120 2.26 6.98 2.54
N GLY A 121 2.02 8.28 2.69
CA GLY A 121 2.39 9.01 3.91
C GLY A 121 1.60 8.58 5.18
N LEU A 122 0.41 7.98 5.03
CA LEU A 122 -0.26 7.32 6.17
C LEU A 122 0.43 5.98 6.49
N MET A 123 0.70 5.18 5.45
CA MET A 123 1.38 3.88 5.61
C MET A 123 2.75 4.04 6.29
N LEU A 124 3.55 5.01 5.86
CA LEU A 124 4.84 5.34 6.46
C LEU A 124 4.72 5.72 7.93
N ARG A 125 3.75 6.56 8.30
CA ARG A 125 3.53 6.96 9.70
C ARG A 125 3.17 5.75 10.57
N LEU A 126 2.31 4.86 10.08
CA LEU A 126 1.95 3.63 10.80
C LEU A 126 3.15 2.70 10.96
N ILE A 127 3.97 2.53 9.92
CA ILE A 127 5.17 1.70 9.97
C ILE A 127 6.20 2.26 10.95
N ARG A 128 6.39 3.59 11.00
CA ARG A 128 7.24 4.24 12.02
C ARG A 128 6.74 3.99 13.44
N GLN A 129 5.42 4.05 13.67
CA GLN A 129 4.86 3.71 14.98
C GLN A 129 5.04 2.22 15.34
N MET A 130 5.01 1.32 14.36
CA MET A 130 5.31 -0.10 14.58
C MET A 130 6.79 -0.31 14.93
N ASP A 131 7.70 0.42 14.27
CA ASP A 131 9.15 0.37 14.51
C ASP A 131 9.53 0.72 15.96
N ASP A 132 8.83 1.69 16.57
CA ASP A 132 8.99 2.05 17.98
C ASP A 132 8.76 0.87 18.93
N PHE A 133 7.94 -0.12 18.54
CA PHE A 133 7.66 -1.32 19.33
C PHE A 133 8.51 -2.53 18.94
N HIS A 134 8.91 -2.61 17.67
CA HIS A 134 9.72 -3.69 17.13
C HIS A 134 10.52 -3.17 15.93
N PRO A 135 11.86 -3.22 15.94
CA PRO A 135 12.67 -2.67 14.85
C PRO A 135 12.31 -3.26 13.47
N MET A 136 12.00 -2.39 12.51
CA MET A 136 11.61 -2.69 11.12
C MET A 136 12.32 -1.74 10.12
N PRO A 137 13.66 -1.70 10.10
CA PRO A 137 14.41 -0.73 9.29
C PRO A 137 14.18 -0.90 7.78
N ARG A 138 13.96 -2.13 7.27
CA ARG A 138 13.72 -2.33 5.83
C ARG A 138 12.33 -1.85 5.45
N ALA A 139 11.31 -2.16 6.25
CA ALA A 139 9.96 -1.69 6.01
C ALA A 139 9.88 -0.16 6.03
N ILE A 140 10.60 0.52 6.94
CA ILE A 140 10.72 1.97 6.95
C ILE A 140 11.36 2.49 5.66
N SER A 141 12.50 1.92 5.25
CA SER A 141 13.18 2.35 4.02
C SER A 141 12.26 2.26 2.81
N ALA A 142 11.53 1.16 2.68
CA ALA A 142 10.56 0.94 1.62
C ALA A 142 9.42 1.95 1.62
N ALA A 143 8.88 2.23 2.81
CA ALA A 143 7.80 3.18 2.97
C ALA A 143 8.26 4.61 2.68
N ASN A 144 9.49 4.99 3.06
CA ASN A 144 10.07 6.28 2.67
C ASN A 144 10.25 6.37 1.15
N GLU A 145 10.81 5.34 0.50
CA GLU A 145 10.97 5.31 -0.96
C GLU A 145 9.62 5.45 -1.69
N ALA A 146 8.57 4.83 -1.14
CA ALA A 146 7.23 4.91 -1.70
C ALA A 146 6.58 6.29 -1.49
N ASP A 147 6.75 6.89 -0.30
CA ASP A 147 6.26 8.24 0.02
C ASP A 147 6.95 9.30 -0.87
N ASP A 148 8.29 9.26 -0.94
CA ASP A 148 9.10 10.13 -1.81
C ASP A 148 8.71 10.00 -3.29
N TRP A 149 8.41 8.78 -3.73
CA TRP A 149 7.92 8.53 -5.08
C TRP A 149 6.53 9.14 -5.27
N SER A 150 5.62 8.98 -4.31
CA SER A 150 4.25 9.48 -4.39
C SER A 150 4.17 11.01 -4.49
N ASP A 151 5.15 11.71 -3.91
CA ASP A 151 5.30 13.17 -4.00
C ASP A 151 5.81 13.64 -5.37
N ARG A 152 6.46 12.76 -6.14
CA ARG A 152 7.15 13.09 -7.40
C ARG A 152 6.48 12.49 -8.65
N CYS A 153 5.57 11.54 -8.46
CA CYS A 153 4.81 10.90 -9.52
C CYS A 153 3.65 11.79 -9.99
N GLY A 154 3.11 11.49 -11.16
CA GLY A 154 1.89 12.12 -11.64
C GLY A 154 1.50 11.67 -13.03
N VAL A 155 0.24 11.90 -13.39
CA VAL A 155 -0.31 11.60 -14.72
C VAL A 155 -0.41 12.87 -15.56
N ASP A 156 -0.41 12.69 -16.88
CA ASP A 156 -0.66 13.77 -17.83
C ASP A 156 -2.18 14.01 -17.95
N PHE A 157 -2.59 15.27 -17.84
CA PHE A 157 -3.97 15.71 -18.07
C PHE A 157 -4.07 16.46 -19.40
N PHE A 158 -5.18 16.26 -20.11
CA PHE A 158 -5.50 16.89 -21.37
C PHE A 158 -6.74 17.76 -21.20
N TYR A 159 -6.65 19.02 -21.63
CA TYR A 159 -7.78 19.95 -21.64
C TYR A 159 -8.16 20.35 -23.06
N TYR A 160 -9.46 20.26 -23.35
CA TYR A 160 -10.03 20.67 -24.63
C TYR A 160 -10.86 21.95 -24.46
N GLY A 161 -10.25 23.10 -24.78
CA GLY A 161 -10.97 24.36 -24.88
C GLY A 161 -11.80 24.41 -26.17
N TYR A 162 -13.11 24.65 -26.05
CA TYR A 162 -14.03 24.81 -27.19
C TYR A 162 -13.82 26.18 -27.87
N ILE A 163 -12.70 26.39 -28.58
CA ILE A 163 -12.53 27.55 -29.47
C ILE A 163 -12.00 27.07 -30.84
N GLY A 164 -12.88 26.39 -31.59
CA GLY A 164 -12.69 26.14 -33.02
C GLY A 164 -11.98 24.82 -33.39
N PRO A 165 -11.98 24.46 -34.68
CA PRO A 165 -11.69 23.11 -35.17
C PRO A 165 -10.20 22.68 -35.11
N LYS A 166 -9.33 23.46 -34.45
CA LYS A 166 -7.87 23.22 -34.40
C LYS A 166 -7.17 23.63 -33.10
N THR A 167 -7.88 23.82 -31.98
CA THR A 167 -7.19 24.01 -30.70
C THR A 167 -6.77 22.65 -30.15
N GLY A 168 -5.50 22.30 -30.36
CA GLY A 168 -4.89 21.09 -29.80
C GLY A 168 -5.04 21.02 -28.28
N ALA A 169 -5.11 19.80 -27.73
CA ALA A 169 -5.22 19.59 -26.30
C ALA A 169 -4.10 20.34 -25.57
N THR A 170 -4.47 21.15 -24.58
CA THR A 170 -3.47 21.77 -23.71
C THR A 170 -3.04 20.70 -22.71
N ARG A 171 -1.76 20.35 -22.71
CA ARG A 171 -1.18 19.37 -21.78
C ARG A 171 -0.75 20.08 -20.50
N ASP A 172 -1.28 19.66 -19.36
CA ASP A 172 -0.74 20.04 -18.06
C ASP A 172 0.15 18.91 -17.51
N ARG A 173 1.18 19.26 -16.73
CA ARG A 173 2.21 18.33 -16.28
C ARG A 173 2.25 18.20 -14.75
N LYS A 174 2.03 16.95 -14.32
CA LYS A 174 2.31 16.32 -13.00
C LYS A 174 1.41 16.77 -11.84
N ILE A 175 0.41 15.94 -11.55
CA ILE A 175 -0.30 15.93 -10.28
C ILE A 175 0.29 14.84 -9.38
N GLY A 176 0.99 15.26 -8.33
CA GLY A 176 1.25 14.40 -7.17
C GLY A 176 -0.06 14.19 -6.41
N LEU A 177 -0.31 12.96 -5.97
CA LEU A 177 -1.60 12.48 -5.42
C LEU A 177 -2.12 13.22 -4.18
N ALA A 178 -1.37 14.21 -3.66
CA ALA A 178 -1.74 15.03 -2.51
C ALA A 178 -1.90 16.54 -2.81
N ARG A 179 -1.53 17.02 -4.00
CA ARG A 179 -1.62 18.45 -4.36
C ARG A 179 -2.05 18.63 -5.81
N ILE A 180 -3.34 18.87 -6.00
CA ILE A 180 -3.86 19.43 -7.25
C ILE A 180 -3.50 20.93 -7.22
N HIS A 181 -2.39 21.30 -7.86
CA HIS A 181 -2.10 22.70 -8.16
C HIS A 181 -2.85 23.07 -9.44
N HIS A 182 -3.89 23.87 -9.29
CA HIS A 182 -4.78 24.31 -10.35
C HIS A 182 -4.17 25.56 -11.02
N ASP A 183 -3.17 25.40 -11.88
CA ASP A 183 -2.56 26.53 -12.63
C ASP A 183 -3.27 26.78 -13.98
N SER A 184 -4.59 26.67 -14.00
CA SER A 184 -5.39 26.95 -15.20
C SER A 184 -5.85 28.41 -15.22
N PHE A 185 -4.97 29.33 -15.60
CA PHE A 185 -5.43 30.63 -16.11
C PHE A 185 -6.09 30.40 -17.49
N ASN A 186 -7.38 30.74 -17.62
CA ASN A 186 -8.18 30.76 -18.86
C ASN A 186 -8.65 29.44 -19.50
N VAL A 187 -8.74 28.32 -18.78
CA VAL A 187 -9.41 27.12 -19.32
C VAL A 187 -10.94 27.31 -19.25
N LEU A 188 -11.53 27.73 -20.37
CA LEU A 188 -12.99 27.68 -20.58
C LEU A 188 -13.49 26.25 -20.33
N LYS A 189 -14.64 26.10 -19.65
CA LYS A 189 -15.31 24.81 -19.36
C LYS A 189 -15.20 23.86 -20.56
N GLY A 190 -14.26 22.93 -20.46
CA GLY A 190 -13.91 21.95 -21.48
C GLY A 190 -13.83 20.56 -20.87
N ARG A 191 -13.85 19.54 -21.72
CA ARG A 191 -13.62 18.16 -21.31
C ARG A 191 -12.17 18.04 -20.82
N THR A 192 -11.99 17.41 -19.66
CA THR A 192 -10.68 17.07 -19.10
C THR A 192 -10.53 15.55 -19.21
N ASP A 193 -9.44 15.08 -19.81
CA ASP A 193 -9.14 13.65 -19.95
C ASP A 193 -7.73 13.34 -19.39
N ILE A 194 -7.46 12.07 -19.05
CA ILE A 194 -6.14 11.64 -18.53
C ILE A 194 -5.45 10.69 -19.51
N SER A 195 -4.13 10.77 -19.62
CA SER A 195 -3.35 9.78 -20.38
C SER A 195 -3.51 8.37 -19.83
N THR A 196 -4.06 7.46 -20.63
CA THR A 196 -4.20 6.05 -20.28
C THR A 196 -2.85 5.41 -19.95
N ALA A 197 -1.83 5.66 -20.77
CA ALA A 197 -0.50 5.11 -20.56
C ALA A 197 0.16 5.64 -19.27
N GLY A 198 0.03 6.95 -19.00
CA GLY A 198 0.54 7.56 -17.77
C GLY A 198 -0.19 7.06 -16.52
N TYR A 199 -1.51 6.87 -16.60
CA TYR A 199 -2.31 6.31 -15.52
C TYR A 199 -1.92 4.86 -15.22
N LEU A 200 -1.85 3.99 -16.24
CA LEU A 200 -1.47 2.59 -16.03
C LEU A 200 -0.03 2.41 -15.52
N ASP A 201 0.89 3.28 -15.92
CA ASP A 201 2.24 3.30 -15.34
C ASP A 201 2.20 3.70 -13.86
N LEU A 202 1.41 4.71 -13.51
CA LEU A 202 1.24 5.12 -12.12
C LEU A 202 0.65 3.98 -11.25
N VAL A 203 -0.35 3.27 -11.75
CA VAL A 203 -0.97 2.13 -11.05
C VAL A 203 0.00 0.96 -10.90
N ASP A 204 0.75 0.57 -11.95
CA ASP A 204 1.77 -0.49 -11.86
C ASP A 204 2.85 -0.14 -10.83
N GLN A 205 3.37 1.10 -10.87
CA GLN A 205 4.35 1.57 -9.90
C GLN A 205 3.79 1.57 -8.47
N CYS A 206 2.53 1.95 -8.29
CA CYS A 206 1.85 1.90 -7.01
C CYS A 206 1.85 0.48 -6.42
N LEU A 207 1.44 -0.52 -7.22
CA LEU A 207 1.46 -1.93 -6.83
C LEU A 207 2.87 -2.41 -6.48
N VAL A 208 3.88 -2.05 -7.28
CA VAL A 208 5.29 -2.40 -7.02
C VAL A 208 5.74 -1.86 -5.66
N ARG A 209 5.42 -0.61 -5.34
CA ARG A 209 5.82 0.01 -4.06
C ARG A 209 5.15 -0.67 -2.87
N VAL A 210 3.84 -0.91 -2.95
CA VAL A 210 3.10 -1.59 -1.87
C VAL A 210 3.59 -3.02 -1.68
N GLN A 211 3.79 -3.78 -2.76
CA GLN A 211 4.35 -5.12 -2.68
C GLN A 211 5.72 -5.12 -1.99
N ALA A 212 6.58 -4.16 -2.34
CA ALA A 212 7.89 -4.03 -1.73
C ALA A 212 7.85 -3.66 -0.24
N ILE A 213 6.80 -2.96 0.23
CA ILE A 213 6.55 -2.71 1.66
C ILE A 213 6.07 -3.99 2.34
N THR A 214 5.06 -4.66 1.77
CA THR A 214 4.47 -5.89 2.33
C THR A 214 5.52 -6.98 2.52
N MET A 215 6.38 -7.22 1.51
CA MET A 215 7.47 -8.18 1.59
C MET A 215 8.44 -7.92 2.74
N ARG A 216 8.75 -6.65 3.01
CA ARG A 216 9.67 -6.28 4.09
C ARG A 216 8.99 -6.34 5.45
N LEU A 217 7.71 -6.01 5.55
CA LEU A 217 6.90 -6.23 6.75
C LEU A 217 6.84 -7.72 7.10
N ALA A 218 6.57 -8.60 6.13
CA ALA A 218 6.57 -10.05 6.34
C ALA A 218 7.93 -10.56 6.88
N GLN A 219 9.03 -9.95 6.47
CA GLN A 219 10.38 -10.30 6.95
C GLN A 219 10.72 -9.75 8.34
N GLU A 220 10.10 -8.65 8.77
CA GLU A 220 10.51 -7.90 9.96
C GLU A 220 9.52 -7.95 11.12
N LEU A 221 8.24 -8.28 10.91
CA LEU A 221 7.22 -8.31 11.99
C LEU A 221 7.55 -9.26 13.17
N PRO A 222 6.90 -9.19 14.33
CA PRO A 222 7.02 -10.26 15.32
C PRO A 222 6.63 -11.63 14.75
N LYS A 223 7.35 -12.71 15.10
CA LYS A 223 7.05 -14.08 14.61
C LYS A 223 5.59 -14.51 14.81
N SER A 224 4.93 -14.00 15.85
CA SER A 224 3.52 -14.24 16.14
C SER A 224 2.55 -13.66 15.11
N LEU A 225 3.01 -12.76 14.23
CA LEU A 225 2.24 -12.10 13.18
C LEU A 225 2.70 -12.51 11.75
N ARG A 226 3.63 -13.48 11.62
CA ARG A 226 4.25 -13.89 10.34
C ARG A 226 3.79 -15.26 9.80
N ARG A 227 2.99 -16.04 10.52
CA ARG A 227 2.82 -17.49 10.27
C ARG A 227 1.41 -18.04 10.33
#